data_AF-A0A3Q9KT12-F1
#
_entry.id   AF-A0A3Q9KT12-F1
#
_cell.length_a   1.000
_cell.length_b   1.000
_cell.length_c   1.000
_cell.angle_alpha   90.00
_cell.angle_beta   90.00
_cell.angle_gamma   90.00
#
_symmetry.space_group_name_H-M   'P 1'
#
loop_
_entity.id
_entity.type
_entity.pdbx_description
1 polymer ?
#
loop_
_entity_poly.entity_id
_entity_poly.type
_entity_poly.pdbx_seq_one_letter_code
_entity_poly.pdbx_strand_id
1 'polypeptide(L)'
;MDLEAERRQFDEKGFMGPFKLWDPDVMTAWWKEQRAYLLDPAHKSRAVFDNPVNYDRHLDVPGLRTLISEPAIVERMQSVIGPDVLCWRTEFFPKNPGDSGTGWHQVETYAIGEAEKGMLEPGERTEGVPMELTAWVAFTEATKENGCLKMIPGSHRRWRYDETRPISWNGTGKDNTFFGYDYGELRLDKDWDPDQEDVVHHEMAPGEVVLFTARTIHGSHPNTSRRQRMGFSVRVVPPSVRVYGGMTGFHEFGHHFDLARHGCVLLAGQDDDGLNTMRTTNAWDEPFITRPRSA
;
A
#
# COMPACT_ATOMS: atom_id res chain seq x y z
N MET A 1 -18.79 -12.32 -7.25
CA MET A 1 -17.40 -12.34 -6.77
C MET A 1 -17.01 -13.81 -6.65
N ASP A 2 -15.94 -14.23 -7.32
CA ASP A 2 -15.45 -15.62 -7.28
C ASP A 2 -14.14 -15.63 -6.49
N LEU A 3 -14.27 -15.66 -5.16
CA LEU A 3 -13.13 -15.57 -4.24
C LEU A 3 -12.16 -16.75 -4.41
N GLU A 4 -12.64 -17.92 -4.81
CA GLU A 4 -11.80 -19.10 -4.97
C GLU A 4 -10.91 -18.96 -6.21
N ALA A 5 -11.45 -18.50 -7.33
CA ALA A 5 -10.66 -18.20 -8.52
C ALA A 5 -9.68 -17.04 -8.30
N GLU A 6 -10.12 -15.98 -7.62
CA GLU A 6 -9.27 -14.83 -7.27
C GLU A 6 -8.14 -15.26 -6.32
N ARG A 7 -8.42 -16.11 -5.32
CA ARG A 7 -7.40 -16.68 -4.42
C ARG A 7 -6.39 -17.53 -5.18
N ARG A 8 -6.84 -18.40 -6.10
CA ARG A 8 -5.91 -19.17 -6.96
C ARG A 8 -5.01 -18.26 -7.79
N GLN A 9 -5.57 -17.20 -8.37
CA GLN A 9 -4.78 -16.21 -9.11
C GLN A 9 -3.71 -15.58 -8.21
N PHE A 10 -4.08 -15.20 -6.98
CA PHE A 10 -3.15 -14.64 -6.01
C PHE A 10 -2.05 -15.64 -5.64
N ASP A 11 -2.39 -16.89 -5.33
CA ASP A 11 -1.41 -17.91 -4.95
C ASP A 11 -0.39 -18.12 -6.06
N GLU A 12 -0.83 -18.15 -7.32
CA GLU A 12 0.00 -18.30 -8.52
C GLU A 12 0.87 -17.08 -8.80
N LYS A 13 0.28 -15.88 -8.79
CA LYS A 13 0.90 -14.66 -9.35
C LYS A 13 1.43 -13.69 -8.29
N GLY A 14 0.99 -13.81 -7.03
CA GLY A 14 1.26 -12.85 -5.97
C GLY A 14 0.36 -11.61 -6.01
N PHE A 15 -0.63 -11.62 -6.90
CA PHE A 15 -1.63 -10.57 -7.07
C PHE A 15 -2.92 -11.10 -7.71
N MET A 16 -4.03 -10.40 -7.52
CA MET A 16 -5.33 -10.67 -8.14
C MET A 16 -6.06 -9.39 -8.55
N GLY A 17 -6.94 -9.50 -9.54
CA GLY A 17 -7.60 -8.36 -10.18
C GLY A 17 -6.91 -7.89 -11.47
N PRO A 18 -7.22 -6.68 -11.98
CA PRO A 18 -8.08 -5.70 -11.32
C PRO A 18 -9.54 -6.13 -11.25
N PHE A 19 -10.26 -5.64 -10.24
CA PHE A 19 -11.71 -5.78 -10.13
C PHE A 19 -12.36 -4.42 -9.89
N LYS A 20 -13.59 -4.28 -10.37
CA LYS A 20 -14.39 -3.06 -10.20
C LYS A 20 -14.89 -2.96 -8.76
N LEU A 21 -14.50 -1.90 -8.06
CA LEU A 21 -15.08 -1.48 -6.79
C LEU A 21 -16.25 -0.54 -7.03
N TRP A 22 -16.02 0.57 -7.73
CA TRP A 22 -17.04 1.56 -8.09
C TRP A 22 -17.02 1.87 -9.59
N ASP A 23 -18.13 2.43 -10.09
CA ASP A 23 -18.16 3.01 -11.43
C ASP A 23 -17.18 4.18 -11.56
N PRO A 24 -16.56 4.38 -12.75
CA PRO A 24 -15.58 5.45 -12.96
C PRO A 24 -16.08 6.85 -12.60
N ASP A 25 -17.33 7.17 -12.93
CA ASP A 25 -17.92 8.47 -12.63
C ASP A 25 -18.14 8.66 -11.12
N VAL A 26 -18.49 7.60 -10.40
CA VAL A 26 -18.66 7.61 -8.94
C VAL A 26 -17.31 7.83 -8.26
N MET A 27 -16.28 7.07 -8.64
CA MET A 27 -14.93 7.27 -8.10
C MET A 27 -14.41 8.67 -8.41
N THR A 28 -14.63 9.17 -9.63
CA THR A 28 -14.15 10.50 -10.04
C THR A 28 -14.81 11.61 -9.23
N ALA A 29 -16.14 11.54 -9.04
CA ALA A 29 -16.88 12.51 -8.23
C ALA A 29 -16.45 12.46 -6.77
N TRP A 30 -16.38 11.26 -6.19
CA TRP A 30 -15.94 11.05 -4.81
C TRP A 30 -14.51 11.54 -4.58
N TRP A 31 -13.57 11.22 -5.48
CA TRP A 31 -12.17 11.65 -5.36
C TRP A 31 -12.04 13.17 -5.43
N LYS A 32 -12.85 13.85 -6.25
CA LYS A 32 -12.87 15.32 -6.30
C LYS A 32 -13.20 15.93 -4.94
N GLU A 33 -14.17 15.36 -4.22
CA GLU A 33 -14.54 15.80 -2.87
C GLU A 33 -13.41 15.53 -1.87
N GLN A 34 -12.83 14.32 -1.87
CA GLN A 34 -11.74 13.99 -0.96
C GLN A 34 -10.49 14.82 -1.21
N ARG A 35 -10.19 15.11 -2.47
CA ARG A 35 -9.07 15.98 -2.86
C ARG A 35 -9.28 17.41 -2.37
N ALA A 36 -10.50 17.94 -2.47
CA ALA A 36 -10.82 19.26 -1.92
C ALA A 36 -10.64 19.28 -0.40
N TYR A 37 -11.11 18.23 0.29
CA TYR A 37 -10.92 18.07 1.73
C TYR A 37 -9.44 18.03 2.13
N LEU A 38 -8.63 17.24 1.42
CA LEU A 38 -7.19 17.07 1.66
C LEU A 38 -6.39 18.36 1.49
N LEU A 39 -6.79 19.22 0.55
CA LEU A 39 -6.09 20.47 0.22
C LEU A 39 -6.50 21.63 1.11
N ASP A 40 -7.56 21.50 1.91
CA ASP A 40 -7.96 22.53 2.87
C ASP A 40 -7.00 22.55 4.07
N PRO A 41 -6.25 23.65 4.28
CA PRO A 41 -5.31 23.76 5.39
C PRO A 41 -5.97 23.60 6.77
N ALA A 42 -7.28 23.89 6.90
CA ALA A 42 -8.01 23.72 8.15
C ALA A 42 -8.01 22.26 8.63
N HIS A 43 -8.03 21.29 7.71
CA HIS A 43 -8.04 19.87 8.04
C HIS A 43 -6.64 19.31 8.32
N LYS A 44 -5.58 19.99 7.87
CA LYS A 44 -4.20 19.50 8.01
C LYS A 44 -3.74 19.42 9.47
N SER A 45 -4.28 20.28 10.33
CA SER A 45 -3.95 20.30 11.77
C SER A 45 -4.22 18.99 12.50
N ARG A 46 -5.09 18.12 11.96
CA ARG A 46 -5.45 16.83 12.55
C ARG A 46 -4.83 15.62 11.85
N ALA A 47 -4.06 15.80 10.78
CA ALA A 47 -3.34 14.70 10.15
C ALA A 47 -2.45 13.99 11.19
N VAL A 48 -2.41 12.66 11.14
CA VAL A 48 -1.64 11.85 12.10
C VAL A 48 -0.15 12.07 11.92
N PHE A 49 0.28 12.25 10.67
CA PHE A 49 1.62 12.69 10.34
C PHE A 49 1.56 14.01 9.56
N ASP A 50 2.37 14.99 9.95
CA ASP A 50 2.62 16.17 9.14
C ASP A 50 3.80 15.89 8.20
N ASN A 51 3.53 15.24 7.08
CA ASN A 51 4.55 14.84 6.11
C ASN A 51 4.13 15.14 4.65
N PRO A 52 5.09 15.21 3.71
CA PRO A 52 4.78 15.49 2.30
C PRO A 52 4.27 14.29 1.51
N VAL A 53 4.35 13.07 2.05
CA VAL A 53 3.96 11.82 1.38
C VAL A 53 2.51 11.38 1.67
N ASN A 54 1.79 12.11 2.53
CA ASN A 54 0.41 11.86 2.92
C ASN A 54 0.14 10.41 3.37
N TYR A 55 1.00 9.90 4.26
CA TYR A 55 0.72 8.64 4.95
C TYR A 55 -0.50 8.76 5.87
N ASP A 56 -1.24 7.66 5.97
CA ASP A 56 -2.25 7.37 7.00
C ASP A 56 -3.41 8.37 7.10
N ARG A 57 -3.75 8.99 5.96
CA ARG A 57 -4.86 9.94 5.86
C ARG A 57 -6.25 9.31 6.08
N HIS A 58 -6.36 7.97 6.10
CA HIS A 58 -7.58 7.30 6.58
C HIS A 58 -7.91 7.62 8.05
N LEU A 59 -6.92 8.06 8.83
CA LEU A 59 -7.09 8.47 10.21
C LEU A 59 -7.65 9.88 10.37
N ASP A 60 -7.75 10.70 9.31
CA ASP A 60 -8.27 12.07 9.40
C ASP A 60 -9.20 12.49 8.25
N VAL A 61 -9.30 11.73 7.16
CA VAL A 61 -10.18 12.03 6.03
C VAL A 61 -11.40 11.08 6.05
N PRO A 62 -12.63 11.60 6.25
CA PRO A 62 -13.83 10.76 6.40
C PRO A 62 -14.10 9.80 5.24
N GLY A 63 -13.86 10.23 3.99
CA GLY A 63 -14.01 9.36 2.83
C GLY A 63 -13.01 8.20 2.85
N LEU A 64 -11.74 8.46 3.19
CA LEU A 64 -10.72 7.42 3.27
C LEU A 64 -10.97 6.43 4.41
N ARG A 65 -11.44 6.92 5.58
CA ARG A 65 -11.94 6.08 6.67
C ARG A 65 -12.97 5.07 6.19
N THR A 66 -13.87 5.50 5.30
CA THR A 66 -14.93 4.63 4.76
C THR A 66 -14.37 3.67 3.71
N LEU A 67 -13.51 4.17 2.82
CA LEU A 67 -12.91 3.39 1.74
C LEU A 67 -12.12 2.17 2.25
N ILE A 68 -11.33 2.32 3.32
CA ILE A 68 -10.54 1.19 3.86
C ILE A 68 -11.43 0.04 4.36
N SER A 69 -12.71 0.30 4.62
CA SER A 69 -13.68 -0.67 5.14
C SER A 69 -14.67 -1.16 4.07
N GLU A 70 -14.40 -0.92 2.79
CA GLU A 70 -15.24 -1.35 1.68
C GLU A 70 -15.37 -2.89 1.65
N PRO A 71 -16.60 -3.45 1.67
CA PRO A 71 -16.80 -4.91 1.74
C PRO A 71 -16.09 -5.66 0.62
N ALA A 72 -16.15 -5.13 -0.61
CA ALA A 72 -15.53 -5.76 -1.77
C ALA A 72 -13.99 -5.84 -1.67
N ILE A 73 -13.35 -4.95 -0.91
CA ILE A 73 -11.91 -5.02 -0.63
C ILE A 73 -11.66 -5.97 0.55
N VAL A 74 -12.36 -5.75 1.66
CA VAL A 74 -12.14 -6.48 2.92
C VAL A 74 -12.41 -7.98 2.78
N GLU A 75 -13.48 -8.38 2.08
CA GLU A 75 -13.79 -9.81 1.87
C GLU A 75 -12.68 -10.52 1.09
N ARG A 76 -12.06 -9.84 0.12
CA ARG A 76 -10.91 -10.36 -0.62
C ARG A 76 -9.65 -10.40 0.22
N MET A 77 -9.42 -9.39 1.07
CA MET A 77 -8.32 -9.42 2.03
C MET A 77 -8.47 -10.62 2.97
N GLN A 78 -9.67 -10.88 3.49
CA GLN A 78 -9.94 -12.02 4.35
C GLN A 78 -9.67 -13.37 3.67
N SER A 79 -10.00 -13.48 2.38
CA SER A 79 -9.71 -14.68 1.59
C SER A 79 -8.22 -14.99 1.43
N VAL A 80 -7.32 -14.03 1.67
CA VAL A 80 -5.86 -14.17 1.50
C VAL A 80 -5.13 -14.21 2.84
N ILE A 81 -5.37 -13.23 3.72
CA ILE A 81 -4.62 -13.13 4.99
C ILE A 81 -5.32 -13.75 6.21
N GLY A 82 -6.52 -14.30 6.01
CA GLY A 82 -7.32 -14.90 7.07
C GLY A 82 -8.42 -13.97 7.60
N PRO A 83 -9.22 -14.45 8.56
CA PRO A 83 -10.48 -13.80 8.94
C PRO A 83 -10.31 -12.45 9.64
N ASP A 84 -9.12 -12.18 10.17
CA ASP A 84 -8.81 -11.02 10.98
C ASP A 84 -7.84 -10.10 10.22
N VAL A 85 -8.24 -8.83 10.05
CA VAL A 85 -7.57 -7.91 9.11
C VAL A 85 -7.33 -6.57 9.80
N LEU A 86 -6.05 -6.20 9.96
CA LEU A 86 -5.64 -4.91 10.50
C LEU A 86 -5.12 -4.01 9.38
N CYS A 87 -5.74 -2.86 9.16
CA CYS A 87 -5.15 -1.79 8.35
C CYS A 87 -4.10 -1.05 9.18
N TRP A 88 -2.86 -1.11 8.73
CA TRP A 88 -1.73 -0.52 9.45
C TRP A 88 -1.17 0.73 8.75
N ARG A 89 -1.39 0.84 7.42
CA ARG A 89 -0.90 1.94 6.59
C ARG A 89 -1.83 2.23 5.42
N THR A 90 -2.00 3.51 5.10
CA THR A 90 -2.47 3.94 3.77
C THR A 90 -1.53 4.97 3.17
N GLU A 91 -1.48 5.03 1.85
CA GLU A 91 -0.54 5.92 1.16
C GLU A 91 -1.10 6.37 -0.19
N PHE A 92 -0.86 7.65 -0.51
CA PHE A 92 -1.16 8.22 -1.81
C PHE A 92 0.01 8.06 -2.75
N PHE A 93 -0.28 7.63 -3.98
CA PHE A 93 0.70 7.49 -5.05
C PHE A 93 0.33 8.42 -6.21
N PRO A 94 0.66 9.73 -6.14
CA PRO A 94 0.60 10.59 -7.29
C PRO A 94 1.69 10.23 -8.30
N LYS A 95 1.35 10.33 -9.59
CA LYS A 95 2.31 10.49 -10.70
C LYS A 95 1.86 11.66 -11.53
N ASN A 96 2.51 12.81 -11.36
CA ASN A 96 2.28 14.02 -12.15
C ASN A 96 2.91 13.89 -13.54
N PRO A 97 2.48 14.70 -14.52
CA PRO A 97 3.16 14.81 -15.81
C PRO A 97 4.66 15.03 -15.65
N GLY A 98 5.47 14.15 -16.24
CA GLY A 98 6.94 14.20 -16.17
C GLY A 98 7.56 13.46 -14.98
N ASP A 99 6.77 12.97 -14.03
CA ASP A 99 7.30 12.16 -12.92
C ASP A 99 7.89 10.84 -13.44
N SER A 100 9.03 10.44 -12.87
CA SER A 100 9.68 9.15 -13.15
C SER A 100 8.82 7.98 -12.68
N GLY A 101 9.11 6.78 -13.21
CA GLY A 101 8.49 5.55 -12.72
C GLY A 101 8.96 5.23 -11.30
N THR A 102 8.14 4.52 -10.54
CA THR A 102 8.62 3.90 -9.30
C THR A 102 9.46 2.69 -9.69
N GLY A 103 10.72 2.66 -9.27
CA GLY A 103 11.65 1.56 -9.56
C GLY A 103 11.16 0.19 -9.10
N TRP A 104 11.72 -0.87 -9.67
CA TRP A 104 11.42 -2.23 -9.25
C TRP A 104 11.87 -2.47 -7.80
N HIS A 105 10.96 -2.94 -6.97
CA HIS A 105 11.21 -3.20 -5.57
C HIS A 105 10.39 -4.38 -5.05
N GLN A 106 10.79 -4.86 -3.89
CA GLN A 106 10.20 -5.99 -3.18
C GLN A 106 10.38 -5.75 -1.68
N VAL A 107 9.31 -5.88 -0.89
CA VAL A 107 9.33 -5.53 0.54
C VAL A 107 8.62 -6.61 1.36
N GLU A 108 9.15 -6.92 2.55
CA GLU A 108 8.48 -7.81 3.52
C GLU A 108 8.36 -7.13 4.89
N THR A 109 9.46 -6.61 5.45
CA THR A 109 9.45 -5.99 6.79
C THR A 109 9.27 -4.47 6.77
N TYR A 110 9.25 -3.85 5.59
CA TYR A 110 9.23 -2.37 5.44
C TYR A 110 10.43 -1.69 6.14
N ALA A 111 11.59 -2.36 6.18
CA ALA A 111 12.87 -1.72 6.42
C ALA A 111 13.29 -1.01 5.13
N ILE A 112 12.92 0.27 4.99
CA ILE A 112 13.22 1.05 3.79
C ILE A 112 14.09 2.24 4.17
N GLY A 113 15.07 2.54 3.31
CA GLY A 113 15.84 3.77 3.39
C GLY A 113 16.78 3.81 4.59
N GLU A 114 16.43 4.66 5.54
CA GLU A 114 17.25 5.01 6.71
C GLU A 114 16.82 4.24 7.98
N ALA A 115 15.80 3.39 7.88
CA ALA A 115 15.31 2.62 9.01
C ALA A 115 16.29 1.49 9.39
N GLU A 116 16.77 1.51 10.64
CA GLU A 116 17.64 0.45 11.19
C GLU A 116 16.88 -0.85 11.51
N LYS A 117 15.55 -0.76 11.59
CA LYS A 117 14.66 -1.88 11.95
C LYS A 117 13.42 -1.84 11.06
N GLY A 118 12.96 -3.02 10.65
CA GLY A 118 11.71 -3.18 9.91
C GLY A 118 10.51 -2.72 10.73
N MET A 119 9.53 -2.13 10.04
CA MET A 119 8.27 -1.68 10.64
C MET A 119 7.28 -2.83 10.83
N LEU A 120 7.45 -3.96 10.14
CA LEU A 120 6.66 -5.16 10.33
C LEU A 120 7.54 -6.29 10.83
N GLU A 121 7.19 -6.88 11.97
CA GLU A 121 7.83 -8.07 12.51
C GLU A 121 6.90 -9.27 12.32
N PRO A 122 7.40 -10.40 11.78
CA PRO A 122 6.59 -11.61 11.67
C PRO A 122 6.24 -12.15 13.06
N GLY A 123 4.97 -12.45 13.30
CA GLY A 123 4.56 -13.36 14.37
C GLY A 123 4.56 -14.81 13.90
N GLU A 124 3.58 -15.59 14.35
CA GLU A 124 3.38 -16.95 13.86
C GLU A 124 3.04 -16.94 12.37
N ARG A 125 3.91 -17.55 11.56
CA ARG A 125 3.73 -17.62 10.10
C ARG A 125 2.78 -18.77 9.76
N THR A 126 1.67 -18.43 9.10
CA THR A 126 0.82 -19.41 8.42
C THR A 126 1.31 -19.59 6.98
N GLU A 127 1.53 -20.84 6.55
CA GLU A 127 1.96 -21.11 5.18
C GLU A 127 0.95 -20.58 4.16
N GLY A 128 1.45 -19.92 3.11
CA GLY A 128 0.60 -19.32 2.06
C GLY A 128 -0.09 -18.01 2.46
N VAL A 129 0.02 -17.56 3.72
CA VAL A 129 -0.47 -16.25 4.16
C VAL A 129 0.68 -15.24 4.15
N PRO A 130 0.58 -14.14 3.38
CA PRO A 130 1.60 -13.11 3.40
C PRO A 130 1.52 -12.30 4.70
N MET A 131 2.65 -11.76 5.16
CA MET A 131 2.67 -10.83 6.30
C MET A 131 1.88 -9.55 6.01
N GLU A 132 1.90 -9.09 4.76
CA GLU A 132 1.22 -7.88 4.33
C GLU A 132 0.54 -8.09 2.98
N LEU A 133 -0.64 -7.48 2.86
CA LEU A 133 -1.41 -7.41 1.63
C LEU A 133 -1.82 -5.96 1.35
N THR A 134 -1.54 -5.51 0.13
CA THR A 134 -1.91 -4.19 -0.35
C THR A 134 -3.10 -4.30 -1.29
N ALA A 135 -4.13 -3.50 -1.04
CA ALA A 135 -5.11 -3.13 -2.06
C ALA A 135 -4.77 -1.77 -2.64
N TRP A 136 -4.48 -1.72 -3.93
CA TRP A 136 -4.22 -0.46 -4.64
C TRP A 136 -5.45 -0.08 -5.47
N VAL A 137 -6.04 1.06 -5.12
CA VAL A 137 -7.26 1.60 -5.71
C VAL A 137 -6.91 2.71 -6.69
N ALA A 138 -7.42 2.61 -7.92
CA ALA A 138 -7.30 3.64 -8.94
C ALA A 138 -8.30 4.78 -8.65
N PHE A 139 -7.84 5.92 -8.12
CA PHE A 139 -8.70 7.11 -7.97
C PHE A 139 -8.85 7.88 -9.29
N THR A 140 -7.91 7.71 -10.20
CA THR A 140 -7.97 8.16 -11.58
C THR A 140 -7.62 7.00 -12.51
N GLU A 141 -7.88 7.17 -13.80
CA GLU A 141 -7.42 6.24 -14.82
C GLU A 141 -5.90 6.02 -14.70
N ALA A 142 -5.48 4.76 -14.71
CA ALA A 142 -4.10 4.34 -14.73
C ALA A 142 -3.83 3.62 -16.06
N THR A 143 -2.90 4.13 -16.84
CA THR A 143 -2.47 3.61 -18.14
C THR A 143 -0.96 3.47 -18.14
N LYS A 144 -0.39 2.74 -19.09
CA LYS A 144 1.07 2.70 -19.24
C LYS A 144 1.66 4.09 -19.45
N GLU A 145 0.96 4.95 -20.20
CA GLU A 145 1.41 6.31 -20.52
C GLU A 145 1.46 7.24 -19.29
N ASN A 146 0.52 7.09 -18.35
CA ASN A 146 0.46 7.94 -17.15
C ASN A 146 1.00 7.27 -15.88
N GLY A 147 1.68 6.14 -16.02
CA GLY A 147 2.42 5.51 -14.93
C GLY A 147 1.62 4.47 -14.14
N CYS A 148 0.91 3.56 -14.79
CA CYS A 148 0.26 2.43 -14.12
C CYS A 148 1.26 1.50 -13.42
N LEU A 149 0.76 0.66 -12.50
CA LEU A 149 1.59 -0.36 -11.85
C LEU A 149 2.06 -1.40 -12.87
N LYS A 150 3.23 -1.97 -12.61
CA LYS A 150 3.77 -3.15 -13.29
C LYS A 150 4.26 -4.16 -12.27
N MET A 151 4.05 -5.45 -12.52
CA MET A 151 4.37 -6.55 -11.59
C MET A 151 4.93 -7.75 -12.34
N ILE A 152 5.83 -8.50 -11.70
CA ILE A 152 6.36 -9.78 -12.21
C ILE A 152 5.58 -10.93 -11.55
N PRO A 153 4.73 -11.67 -12.29
CA PRO A 153 3.92 -12.73 -11.72
C PRO A 153 4.76 -13.84 -11.07
N GLY A 154 4.34 -14.28 -9.88
CA GLY A 154 4.96 -15.40 -9.17
C GLY A 154 6.25 -15.05 -8.43
N SER A 155 6.72 -13.80 -8.55
CA SER A 155 7.98 -13.37 -7.95
C SER A 155 7.91 -13.26 -6.43
N HIS A 156 6.71 -13.23 -5.82
CA HIS A 156 6.52 -13.27 -4.36
C HIS A 156 7.12 -14.50 -3.67
N ARG A 157 7.38 -15.56 -4.44
CA ARG A 157 8.00 -16.81 -3.98
C ARG A 157 9.52 -16.77 -3.99
N ARG A 158 10.14 -15.71 -4.52
CA ARG A 158 11.61 -15.58 -4.63
C ARG A 158 12.04 -14.24 -4.05
N TRP A 159 13.09 -14.25 -3.24
CA TRP A 159 13.63 -13.01 -2.68
C TRP A 159 14.76 -12.49 -3.56
N ARG A 160 14.65 -11.27 -4.08
CA ARG A 160 15.63 -10.68 -5.02
C ARG A 160 16.30 -9.40 -4.50
N TYR A 161 15.84 -8.85 -3.39
CA TYR A 161 16.32 -7.59 -2.82
C TYR A 161 16.65 -7.77 -1.34
N ASP A 162 17.77 -7.22 -0.89
CA ASP A 162 18.16 -7.24 0.52
C ASP A 162 17.70 -5.96 1.23
N GLU A 163 16.50 -5.97 1.80
CA GLU A 163 15.95 -4.84 2.55
C GLU A 163 16.70 -4.50 3.84
N THR A 164 17.63 -5.35 4.30
CA THR A 164 18.43 -5.08 5.50
C THR A 164 19.63 -4.16 5.24
N ARG A 165 19.97 -3.96 3.96
CA ARG A 165 21.08 -3.10 3.57
C ARG A 165 20.64 -1.63 3.53
N PRO A 166 21.48 -0.70 4.03
CA PRO A 166 21.18 0.71 3.95
C PRO A 166 21.24 1.19 2.49
N ILE A 167 20.35 2.12 2.15
CA ILE A 167 20.38 2.90 0.91
C ILE A 167 20.27 4.38 1.23
N SER A 168 21.06 5.20 0.54
CA SER A 168 21.08 6.64 0.79
C SER A 168 19.94 7.33 0.05
N TRP A 169 19.24 8.23 0.73
CA TRP A 169 18.31 9.14 0.07
C TRP A 169 19.09 10.21 -0.70
N ASN A 170 18.87 10.32 -2.01
CA ASN A 170 19.61 11.22 -2.89
C ASN A 170 18.79 12.44 -3.39
N GLY A 171 17.55 12.62 -2.91
CA GLY A 171 16.72 13.77 -3.23
C GLY A 171 15.58 13.48 -4.21
N THR A 172 15.19 14.47 -5.03
CA THR A 172 14.08 14.30 -5.98
C THR A 172 14.47 13.36 -7.11
N GLY A 173 13.70 12.28 -7.24
CA GLY A 173 13.96 11.13 -8.10
C GLY A 173 14.05 11.45 -9.58
N LYS A 174 15.25 11.78 -10.05
CA LYS A 174 15.63 11.60 -11.45
C LYS A 174 15.99 10.13 -11.63
N ASP A 175 15.44 9.50 -12.66
CA ASP A 175 15.66 8.10 -13.08
C ASP A 175 15.07 7.02 -12.17
N ASN A 176 13.88 6.51 -12.52
CA ASN A 176 13.25 5.27 -11.99
C ASN A 176 13.46 4.97 -10.48
N THR A 177 13.43 6.01 -9.64
CA THR A 177 13.73 5.89 -8.22
C THR A 177 12.56 5.31 -7.42
N PHE A 178 12.86 4.85 -6.22
CA PHE A 178 11.89 4.63 -5.16
C PHE A 178 11.86 5.87 -4.27
N PHE A 179 11.21 6.96 -4.73
CA PHE A 179 11.04 8.21 -3.96
C PHE A 179 12.36 8.85 -3.48
N GLY A 180 13.37 8.88 -4.35
CA GLY A 180 14.70 9.40 -4.02
C GLY A 180 15.69 8.36 -3.50
N TYR A 181 15.31 7.08 -3.49
CA TYR A 181 16.23 5.96 -3.28
C TYR A 181 16.45 5.19 -4.60
N ASP A 182 17.64 4.60 -4.79
CA ASP A 182 17.86 3.59 -5.84
C ASP A 182 17.72 2.18 -5.25
N TYR A 183 16.52 1.61 -5.39
CA TYR A 183 16.23 0.26 -4.91
C TYR A 183 17.01 -0.83 -5.68
N GLY A 184 17.56 -0.50 -6.86
CA GLY A 184 18.45 -1.36 -7.62
C GLY A 184 19.76 -1.69 -6.87
N GLU A 185 20.19 -0.83 -5.95
CA GLU A 185 21.33 -1.07 -5.06
C GLU A 185 21.11 -2.27 -4.13
N LEU A 186 19.86 -2.57 -3.81
CA LEU A 186 19.45 -3.69 -2.96
C LEU A 186 19.36 -5.03 -3.70
N ARG A 187 19.43 -5.06 -5.03
CA ARG A 187 19.41 -6.31 -5.79
C ARG A 187 20.50 -7.27 -5.32
N LEU A 188 20.12 -8.50 -4.99
CA LEU A 188 21.03 -9.58 -4.59
C LEU A 188 21.90 -10.05 -5.77
N ASP A 189 21.28 -10.19 -6.94
CA ASP A 189 21.94 -10.52 -8.20
C ASP A 189 22.01 -9.26 -9.07
N LYS A 190 23.23 -8.81 -9.38
CA LYS A 190 23.48 -7.57 -10.14
C LYS A 190 23.36 -7.76 -11.65
N ASP A 191 23.47 -8.99 -12.14
CA ASP A 191 23.36 -9.32 -13.56
C ASP A 191 21.90 -9.57 -13.96
N TRP A 192 21.01 -9.77 -12.96
CA TRP A 192 19.58 -9.92 -13.18
C TRP A 192 18.90 -8.58 -13.54
N ASP A 193 18.27 -8.55 -14.71
CA ASP A 193 17.46 -7.44 -15.20
C ASP A 193 15.96 -7.75 -15.07
N PRO A 194 15.23 -7.10 -14.13
CA PRO A 194 13.78 -7.28 -13.98
C PRO A 194 12.97 -6.86 -15.22
N ASP A 195 13.50 -5.99 -16.09
CA ASP A 195 12.79 -5.59 -17.31
C ASP A 195 12.83 -6.67 -18.41
N GLN A 196 13.62 -7.75 -18.25
CA GLN A 196 13.61 -8.94 -19.13
C GLN A 196 12.66 -10.05 -18.66
N GLU A 197 11.99 -9.88 -17.53
CA GLU A 197 11.02 -10.85 -17.01
C GLU A 197 9.65 -10.69 -17.69
N ASP A 198 8.78 -11.69 -17.54
CA ASP A 198 7.38 -11.55 -17.96
C ASP A 198 6.65 -10.55 -17.06
N VAL A 199 6.35 -9.36 -17.59
CA VAL A 199 5.73 -8.27 -16.84
C VAL A 199 4.24 -8.13 -17.16
N VAL A 200 3.41 -8.09 -16.12
CA VAL A 200 2.01 -7.68 -16.22
C VAL A 200 1.89 -6.21 -15.89
N HIS A 201 1.18 -5.47 -16.73
CA HIS A 201 0.90 -4.05 -16.54
C HIS A 201 -0.56 -3.86 -16.16
N HIS A 202 -0.80 -3.19 -15.03
CA HIS A 202 -2.13 -3.00 -14.48
C HIS A 202 -2.72 -1.68 -14.93
N GLU A 203 -3.16 -1.61 -16.19
CA GLU A 203 -4.00 -0.52 -16.66
C GLU A 203 -5.40 -0.67 -16.06
N MET A 204 -5.92 0.41 -15.48
CA MET A 204 -7.10 0.38 -14.61
C MET A 204 -7.96 1.63 -14.83
N ALA A 205 -9.26 1.45 -14.90
CA ALA A 205 -10.22 2.55 -14.85
C ALA A 205 -10.33 3.11 -13.42
N PRO A 206 -10.77 4.38 -13.25
CA PRO A 206 -11.11 4.88 -11.92
C PRO A 206 -12.12 3.94 -11.24
N GLY A 207 -11.89 3.63 -9.98
CA GLY A 207 -12.75 2.73 -9.21
C GLY A 207 -12.39 1.26 -9.32
N GLU A 208 -11.34 0.89 -10.06
CA GLU A 208 -10.81 -0.48 -10.02
C GLU A 208 -9.75 -0.64 -8.94
N VAL A 209 -9.56 -1.89 -8.52
CA VAL A 209 -8.63 -2.28 -7.45
C VAL A 209 -7.81 -3.51 -7.86
N VAL A 210 -6.52 -3.50 -7.56
CA VAL A 210 -5.65 -4.69 -7.61
C VAL A 210 -5.18 -5.03 -6.21
N LEU A 211 -5.22 -6.30 -5.83
CA LEU A 211 -4.67 -6.79 -4.56
C LEU A 211 -3.37 -7.54 -4.82
N PHE A 212 -2.32 -7.25 -4.04
CA PHE A 212 -1.02 -7.89 -4.17
C PHE A 212 -0.27 -7.85 -2.84
N THR A 213 0.63 -8.80 -2.61
CA THR A 213 1.59 -8.71 -1.49
C THR A 213 2.78 -7.86 -1.92
N ALA A 214 3.33 -7.03 -1.03
CA ALA A 214 4.55 -6.26 -1.33
C ALA A 214 5.79 -7.14 -1.63
N ARG A 215 5.71 -8.46 -1.36
CA ARG A 215 6.69 -9.45 -1.84
C ARG A 215 6.62 -9.68 -3.35
N THR A 216 5.54 -9.34 -4.02
CA THR A 216 5.51 -9.35 -5.49
C THR A 216 6.40 -8.21 -5.97
N ILE A 217 7.33 -8.49 -6.90
CA ILE A 217 8.24 -7.49 -7.44
C ILE A 217 7.41 -6.58 -8.30
N HIS A 218 7.38 -5.31 -7.94
CA HIS A 218 6.50 -4.34 -8.56
C HIS A 218 7.18 -2.98 -8.71
N GLY A 219 6.57 -2.15 -9.55
CA GLY A 219 6.99 -0.78 -9.81
C GLY A 219 5.89 -0.04 -10.55
N SER A 220 6.21 1.09 -11.16
CA SER A 220 5.30 1.78 -12.06
C SER A 220 6.03 2.28 -13.30
N HIS A 221 5.27 2.50 -14.37
CA HIS A 221 5.77 3.28 -15.49
C HIS A 221 5.98 4.75 -15.09
N PRO A 222 6.84 5.49 -15.82
CA PRO A 222 6.87 6.96 -15.75
C PRO A 222 5.57 7.54 -16.29
N ASN A 223 5.29 8.81 -15.96
CA ASN A 223 4.18 9.54 -16.55
C ASN A 223 4.68 10.44 -17.68
N THR A 224 4.55 9.95 -18.91
CA THR A 224 4.89 10.70 -20.13
C THR A 224 3.69 11.47 -20.70
N SER A 225 2.52 11.32 -20.09
CA SER A 225 1.28 12.01 -20.46
C SER A 225 1.17 13.41 -19.85
N ARG A 226 0.05 14.10 -20.13
CA ARG A 226 -0.33 15.38 -19.51
C ARG A 226 -1.32 15.25 -18.35
N ARG A 227 -1.68 14.03 -17.95
CA ARG A 227 -2.69 13.77 -16.91
C ARG A 227 -2.02 13.19 -15.67
N GLN A 228 -2.36 13.72 -14.50
CA GLN A 228 -1.92 13.12 -13.24
C GLN A 228 -2.62 11.76 -13.04
N ARG A 229 -1.87 10.74 -12.62
CA ARG A 229 -2.41 9.50 -12.07
C ARG A 229 -2.42 9.58 -10.55
N MET A 230 -3.52 9.17 -9.92
CA MET A 230 -3.63 9.02 -8.48
C MET A 230 -4.02 7.59 -8.13
N GLY A 231 -3.15 6.93 -7.36
CA GLY A 231 -3.41 5.67 -6.70
C GLY A 231 -3.51 5.84 -5.19
N PHE A 232 -4.22 4.94 -4.54
CA PHE A 232 -4.29 4.89 -3.08
C PHE A 232 -4.12 3.45 -2.62
N SER A 233 -3.14 3.20 -1.76
CA SER A 233 -2.94 1.87 -1.17
C SER A 233 -3.58 1.78 0.20
N VAL A 234 -4.28 0.67 0.45
CA VAL A 234 -4.70 0.19 1.77
C VAL A 234 -3.87 -1.03 2.09
N ARG A 235 -3.00 -0.94 3.10
CA ARG A 235 -2.08 -2.01 3.48
C ARG A 235 -2.56 -2.67 4.75
N VAL A 236 -2.68 -3.99 4.72
CA VAL A 236 -3.20 -4.76 5.83
C VAL A 236 -2.27 -5.88 6.24
N VAL A 237 -2.35 -6.27 7.51
CA VAL A 237 -1.64 -7.41 8.10
C VAL A 237 -2.62 -8.25 8.91
N PRO A 238 -2.35 -9.56 9.11
CA PRO A 238 -3.05 -10.32 10.15
C PRO A 238 -2.61 -9.86 11.55
N PRO A 239 -3.43 -10.03 12.61
CA PRO A 239 -3.10 -9.55 13.96
C PRO A 239 -1.81 -10.11 14.55
N SER A 240 -1.39 -11.30 14.12
CA SER A 240 -0.14 -11.93 14.55
C SER A 240 1.11 -11.15 14.11
N VAL A 241 1.02 -10.29 13.09
CA VAL A 241 2.14 -9.41 12.68
C VAL A 241 2.21 -8.22 13.62
N ARG A 242 3.39 -7.99 14.20
CA ARG A 242 3.63 -6.82 15.06
C ARG A 242 4.03 -5.63 14.19
N VAL A 243 3.26 -4.56 14.32
CA VAL A 243 3.45 -3.28 13.62
C VAL A 243 4.26 -2.32 14.48
N TYR A 244 5.28 -1.72 13.88
CA TYR A 244 6.28 -0.82 14.43
C TYR A 244 7.12 -1.34 15.61
N GLY A 245 6.89 -2.55 16.13
CA GLY A 245 7.87 -3.22 17.00
C GLY A 245 8.31 -2.44 18.25
N GLY A 246 7.44 -1.58 18.80
CA GLY A 246 7.75 -0.69 19.92
C GLY A 246 8.42 0.64 19.56
N MET A 247 8.58 0.97 18.27
CA MET A 247 9.07 2.26 17.80
C MET A 247 8.12 3.39 18.25
N THR A 248 8.70 4.53 18.61
CA THR A 248 7.95 5.78 18.87
C THR A 248 7.94 6.70 17.65
N GLY A 249 8.80 6.43 16.67
CA GLY A 249 8.88 7.15 15.40
C GLY A 249 9.92 6.52 14.47
N PHE A 250 9.95 6.98 13.22
CA PHE A 250 10.88 6.50 12.19
C PHE A 250 11.28 7.61 11.22
N HIS A 251 12.31 7.35 10.41
CA HIS A 251 12.79 8.26 9.37
C HIS A 251 12.64 7.62 8.00
N GLU A 252 11.96 8.30 7.08
CA GLU A 252 11.83 7.91 5.67
C GLU A 252 11.80 9.18 4.80
N PHE A 253 12.35 9.10 3.59
CA PHE A 253 12.34 10.20 2.61
C PHE A 253 12.88 11.54 3.15
N GLY A 254 13.81 11.51 4.11
CA GLY A 254 14.36 12.72 4.76
C GLY A 254 13.42 13.38 5.78
N HIS A 255 12.35 12.70 6.21
CA HIS A 255 11.39 13.19 7.19
C HIS A 255 11.27 12.27 8.40
N HIS A 256 11.03 12.86 9.58
CA HIS A 256 10.70 12.13 10.80
C HIS A 256 9.18 11.94 10.92
N PHE A 257 8.76 10.74 11.30
CA PHE A 257 7.37 10.34 11.50
C PHE A 257 7.16 9.95 12.96
N ASP A 258 6.34 10.70 13.68
CA ASP A 258 5.99 10.45 15.08
C ASP A 258 4.77 9.52 15.16
N LEU A 259 4.93 8.38 15.84
CA LEU A 259 3.89 7.35 15.98
C LEU A 259 2.91 7.60 17.13
N ALA A 260 3.07 8.66 17.93
CA ALA A 260 2.21 8.94 19.09
C ALA A 260 0.72 9.02 18.75
N ARG A 261 0.39 9.44 17.52
CA ARG A 261 -1.00 9.56 17.03
C ARG A 261 -1.41 8.42 16.09
N HIS A 262 -0.50 7.51 15.76
CA HIS A 262 -0.78 6.33 14.94
C HIS A 262 -1.55 5.26 15.72
N GLY A 263 -2.16 4.33 14.99
CA GLY A 263 -2.56 3.01 15.46
C GLY A 263 -3.24 2.23 14.33
N CYS A 264 -3.18 0.91 14.39
CA CYS A 264 -3.83 0.03 13.43
C CYS A 264 -5.36 0.08 13.58
N VAL A 265 -6.07 -0.16 12.48
CA VAL A 265 -7.53 -0.18 12.43
C VAL A 265 -8.00 -1.60 12.13
N LEU A 266 -8.87 -2.15 12.98
CA LEU A 266 -9.48 -3.47 12.77
C LEU A 266 -10.57 -3.37 11.69
N LEU A 267 -10.26 -3.84 10.48
CA LEU A 267 -11.18 -3.82 9.34
C LEU A 267 -12.12 -5.02 9.34
N ALA A 268 -11.67 -6.17 9.80
CA ALA A 268 -12.50 -7.36 9.93
C ALA A 268 -12.05 -8.26 11.07
N GLY A 269 -13.01 -8.98 11.64
CA GLY A 269 -12.74 -10.01 12.64
C GLY A 269 -12.42 -9.43 14.02
N GLN A 270 -11.36 -9.94 14.65
CA GLN A 270 -10.93 -9.64 16.02
C GLN A 270 -9.40 -9.56 16.11
N ASP A 271 -8.89 -8.82 17.10
CA ASP A 271 -7.46 -8.81 17.44
C ASP A 271 -7.26 -9.60 18.74
N ASP A 272 -7.13 -10.91 18.60
CA ASP A 272 -6.93 -11.83 19.73
C ASP A 272 -5.47 -11.82 20.24
N ASP A 273 -4.53 -11.38 19.40
CA ASP A 273 -3.10 -11.35 19.69
C ASP A 273 -2.70 -10.14 20.57
N GLY A 274 -3.35 -8.98 20.38
CA GLY A 274 -3.14 -7.79 21.21
C GLY A 274 -1.72 -7.22 21.13
N LEU A 275 -1.02 -7.43 20.01
CA LEU A 275 0.38 -7.04 19.83
C LEU A 275 0.56 -5.58 19.40
N ASN A 276 -0.52 -4.96 18.92
CA ASN A 276 -0.49 -3.73 18.14
C ASN A 276 -1.21 -2.59 18.87
N THR A 277 -0.71 -1.36 18.69
CA THR A 277 -1.45 -0.16 19.08
C THR A 277 -2.66 -0.01 18.16
N MET A 278 -3.86 0.04 18.74
CA MET A 278 -5.12 0.09 17.98
C MET A 278 -5.79 1.47 18.04
N ARG A 279 -6.49 1.83 16.96
CA ARG A 279 -7.39 2.99 16.87
C ARG A 279 -8.81 2.51 16.57
N THR A 280 -9.73 2.88 17.45
CA THR A 280 -11.16 2.62 17.26
C THR A 280 -11.91 3.80 16.64
N THR A 281 -11.34 5.02 16.72
CA THR A 281 -11.86 6.25 16.11
C THR A 281 -10.79 6.99 15.31
N ASN A 282 -11.23 7.76 14.31
CA ASN A 282 -10.36 8.69 13.57
C ASN A 282 -10.07 9.96 14.39
N ALA A 283 -9.34 10.92 13.82
CA ALA A 283 -8.96 12.18 14.45
C ALA A 283 -10.16 13.14 14.72
N TRP A 284 -11.36 12.75 14.32
CA TRP A 284 -12.63 13.45 14.54
C TRP A 284 -13.56 12.68 15.49
N ASP A 285 -13.03 11.66 16.18
CA ASP A 285 -13.78 10.79 17.09
C ASP A 285 -14.88 9.96 16.40
N GLU A 286 -14.80 9.80 15.07
CA GLU A 286 -15.72 8.94 14.32
C GLU A 286 -15.22 7.48 14.34
N PRO A 287 -16.06 6.50 14.72
CA PRO A 287 -15.63 5.12 14.90
C PRO A 287 -15.27 4.46 13.57
N PHE A 288 -14.25 3.61 13.49
CA PHE A 288 -13.99 2.81 12.29
C PHE A 288 -15.04 1.69 12.10
N ILE A 289 -15.17 1.18 10.88
CA ILE A 289 -16.13 0.13 10.53
C ILE A 289 -15.40 -1.22 10.54
N THR A 290 -15.75 -2.09 11.48
CA THR A 290 -15.24 -3.47 11.52
C THR A 290 -16.27 -4.41 10.92
N ARG A 291 -15.83 -5.25 9.96
CA ARG A 291 -16.62 -6.29 9.32
C ARG A 291 -16.53 -7.61 10.11
N PRO A 292 -17.55 -8.49 10.02
CA PRO A 292 -17.44 -9.82 10.62
C PRO A 292 -16.36 -10.66 9.93
N ARG A 293 -15.94 -11.75 10.59
CA ARG A 293 -15.15 -12.82 9.95
C ARG A 293 -15.96 -13.36 8.75
N SER A 294 -15.34 -13.50 7.58
CA SER A 294 -15.97 -14.21 6.47
C SER A 294 -16.19 -15.68 6.84
N ALA A 295 -17.25 -16.27 6.31
CA ALA A 295 -17.60 -17.67 6.52
C ALA A 295 -16.68 -18.63 5.74
#